data_AF-A0A971A9F0-F1
#
_entry.id   AF-A0A971A9F0-F1
#
_cell.length_a   1.000
_cell.length_b   1.000
_cell.length_c   1.000
_cell.angle_alpha   90.00
_cell.angle_beta   90.00
_cell.angle_gamma   90.00
#
_symmetry.space_group_name_H-M   'P 1'
#
loop_
_entity.id
_entity.type
_entity.pdbx_description
1 polymer ?
#
loop_
_entity_poly.entity_id
_entity_poly.type
_entity_poly.pdbx_seq_one_letter_code
_entity_poly.pdbx_strand_id
1 'polypeptide(L)'
;MKKILLFVALATFSLTSFGQAKVWNFSLPPFGEEASSIDFNTTQVIDGLTIGTNGEALFSLDANKKSLDGIDYTHRLKTGGGGAPAEGSLIPTTRYLKIDVAGDSEINIAMMASSSSATRVLVVVNSDETHTAEIPDVIGSSIANYTHNYKGGPTSLYFYSQDSGINFYSFSATNLATSSVKQTNAGKRIISEKTYNVLGHEIPSNSKGLVIRKITFDDGSTQSVKNYIRWVK
;
A
#
# COMPACT_ATOMS: atom_id res chain seq x y z
N MET A 1 8.36 -56.80 -1.59
CA MET A 1 7.17 -56.03 -1.18
C MET A 1 7.09 -54.80 -2.07
N LYS A 2 6.03 -54.70 -2.88
CA LYS A 2 5.82 -53.65 -3.88
C LYS A 2 5.51 -52.34 -3.17
N LYS A 3 6.37 -51.32 -3.31
CA LYS A 3 6.03 -49.94 -2.91
C LYS A 3 5.43 -49.26 -4.13
N ILE A 4 4.13 -49.00 -4.05
CA ILE A 4 3.35 -48.30 -5.07
C ILE A 4 3.86 -46.86 -5.13
N LEU A 5 4.44 -46.48 -6.28
CA LEU A 5 4.68 -45.09 -6.65
C LEU A 5 3.33 -44.44 -6.91
N LEU A 6 2.84 -43.65 -5.96
CA LEU A 6 1.65 -42.83 -6.15
C LEU A 6 2.08 -41.50 -6.80
N PHE A 7 1.84 -41.40 -8.10
CA PHE A 7 1.77 -40.13 -8.81
C PHE A 7 0.59 -39.32 -8.22
N VAL A 8 0.87 -38.19 -7.59
CA VAL A 8 -0.16 -37.19 -7.27
C VAL A 8 0.16 -35.92 -8.04
N ALA A 9 -0.82 -35.59 -8.89
CA ALA A 9 -0.94 -34.48 -9.82
C ALA A 9 -0.15 -33.22 -9.46
N LEU A 10 0.72 -32.82 -10.38
CA LEU A 10 1.08 -31.43 -10.58
C LEU A 10 -0.22 -30.71 -10.95
N ALA A 11 -0.88 -30.07 -9.99
CA ALA A 11 -1.99 -29.17 -10.27
C ALA A 11 -1.43 -28.07 -11.18
N THR A 12 -1.73 -28.16 -12.47
CA THR A 12 -1.56 -27.06 -13.41
C THR A 12 -2.45 -25.93 -12.93
N PHE A 13 -1.91 -25.06 -12.08
CA PHE A 13 -2.45 -23.72 -11.93
C PHE A 13 -2.41 -23.13 -13.32
N SER A 14 -3.60 -22.95 -13.89
CA SER A 14 -3.81 -22.13 -15.07
C SER A 14 -3.12 -20.80 -14.81
N LEU A 15 -1.97 -20.59 -15.45
CA LEU A 15 -1.29 -19.30 -15.50
C LEU A 15 -2.16 -18.37 -16.34
N THR A 16 -3.24 -17.85 -15.75
CA THR A 16 -3.69 -16.52 -16.12
C THR A 16 -2.55 -15.60 -15.72
N SER A 17 -2.02 -14.80 -16.65
CA SER A 17 -0.91 -13.90 -16.37
C SER A 17 -1.35 -12.88 -15.30
N PHE A 18 -1.15 -13.23 -14.04
CA PHE A 18 -1.29 -12.29 -12.94
C PHE A 18 -0.15 -11.28 -13.08
N GLY A 19 -0.49 -10.00 -13.18
CA GLY A 19 0.49 -8.95 -12.98
C GLY A 19 1.24 -9.22 -11.67
N GLN A 20 2.55 -8.99 -11.66
CA GLN A 20 3.41 -9.18 -10.49
C GLN A 20 2.74 -8.58 -9.24
N ALA A 21 2.49 -9.39 -8.21
CA ALA A 21 1.92 -8.91 -6.97
C ALA A 21 2.91 -7.95 -6.28
N LYS A 22 2.42 -6.82 -5.78
CA LYS A 22 3.19 -5.99 -4.85
C LYS A 22 3.00 -6.56 -3.46
N VAL A 23 4.10 -6.69 -2.73
CA VAL A 23 4.13 -7.18 -1.35
C VAL A 23 4.67 -6.07 -0.45
N TRP A 24 3.94 -5.79 0.63
CA TRP A 24 4.38 -4.99 1.75
C TRP A 24 4.64 -5.94 2.93
N ASN A 25 5.91 -6.25 3.18
CA ASN A 25 6.33 -7.00 4.36
C ASN A 25 6.78 -6.00 5.43
N PHE A 26 6.10 -5.97 6.57
CA PHE A 26 6.36 -4.97 7.61
C PHE A 26 7.69 -5.19 8.35
N SER A 27 8.36 -6.32 8.10
CA SER A 27 9.70 -6.65 8.60
C SER A 27 10.84 -6.19 7.69
N LEU A 28 10.54 -5.63 6.52
CA LEU A 28 11.53 -5.21 5.52
C LEU A 28 11.44 -3.70 5.25
N PRO A 29 12.53 -3.04 4.80
CA PRO A 29 12.48 -1.65 4.35
C PRO A 29 11.41 -1.41 3.27
N PRO A 30 10.76 -0.22 3.25
CA PRO A 30 11.00 0.93 4.12
C PRO A 30 10.28 0.84 5.48
N PHE A 31 9.67 -0.31 5.80
CA PHE A 31 9.19 -0.60 7.15
C PHE A 31 10.38 -1.02 8.03
N GLY A 32 10.22 -1.99 8.94
CA GLY A 32 11.18 -2.27 10.00
C GLY A 32 12.63 -2.39 9.52
N GLU A 33 13.43 -1.35 9.78
CA GLU A 33 14.86 -1.48 10.03
C GLU A 33 15.04 -1.74 11.54
N GLU A 34 16.07 -2.50 11.90
CA GLU A 34 16.30 -3.00 13.26
C GLU A 34 16.12 -1.94 14.36
N ALA A 35 15.26 -2.28 15.34
CA ALA A 35 15.24 -1.80 16.75
C ALA A 35 14.39 -0.59 17.17
N SER A 36 13.48 -0.03 16.37
CA SER A 36 12.59 1.06 16.87
C SER A 36 11.10 0.84 16.59
N SER A 37 10.27 1.09 17.61
CA SER A 37 8.83 1.23 17.43
C SER A 37 8.54 2.50 16.65
N ILE A 38 7.77 2.43 15.57
CA ILE A 38 7.33 3.60 14.81
C ILE A 38 5.83 3.78 15.03
N ASP A 39 5.42 4.91 15.58
CA ASP A 39 4.00 5.26 15.67
C ASP A 39 3.59 6.11 14.47
N PHE A 40 2.56 5.66 13.74
CA PHE A 40 1.98 6.42 12.64
C PHE A 40 0.94 7.38 13.20
N ASN A 41 1.37 8.61 13.50
CA ASN A 41 0.53 9.70 13.99
C ASN A 41 -0.13 10.54 12.89
N THR A 42 0.19 10.24 11.63
CA THR A 42 -0.38 10.87 10.44
C THR A 42 -0.60 9.82 9.37
N THR A 43 -1.58 10.05 8.48
CA THR A 43 -1.80 9.15 7.35
C THR A 43 -0.59 9.17 6.41
N GLN A 44 -0.08 8.00 6.06
CA GLN A 44 1.07 7.84 5.17
C GLN A 44 0.73 6.96 3.98
N VAL A 45 1.38 7.21 2.85
CA VAL A 45 1.30 6.36 1.66
C VAL A 45 2.70 5.87 1.33
N ILE A 46 2.89 4.56 1.37
CA ILE A 46 4.18 3.89 1.16
C ILE A 46 4.00 2.89 0.02
N ASP A 47 4.60 3.19 -1.13
CA ASP A 47 4.52 2.36 -2.34
C ASP A 47 3.08 1.94 -2.72
N GLY A 48 2.11 2.84 -2.57
CA GLY A 48 0.70 2.59 -2.90
C GLY A 48 -0.14 1.96 -1.80
N LEU A 49 0.45 1.62 -0.64
CA LEU A 49 -0.31 1.27 0.57
C LEU A 49 -0.49 2.51 1.42
N THR A 50 -1.75 2.87 1.66
CA THR A 50 -2.10 3.89 2.64
C THR A 50 -2.23 3.24 4.02
N ILE A 51 -1.54 3.80 5.02
CA ILE A 51 -1.76 3.54 6.44
C ILE A 51 -2.49 4.76 7.00
N GLY A 52 -3.81 4.61 7.18
CA GLY A 52 -4.72 5.68 7.57
C GLY A 52 -4.87 5.83 9.07
N THR A 53 -4.89 7.07 9.55
CA THR A 53 -5.17 7.44 10.95
C THR A 53 -5.81 8.84 11.01
N ASN A 54 -6.60 9.09 12.05
CA ASN A 54 -7.08 10.43 12.40
C ASN A 54 -6.10 11.22 13.29
N GLY A 55 -4.94 10.65 13.64
CA GLY A 55 -3.94 11.27 14.51
C GLY A 55 -4.13 11.03 16.01
N GLU A 56 -5.24 10.40 16.41
CA GLU A 56 -5.49 9.97 17.80
C GLU A 56 -5.47 8.44 17.90
N ALA A 57 -6.14 7.76 16.97
CA ALA A 57 -6.17 6.32 16.86
C ALA A 57 -5.01 5.85 15.97
N LEU A 58 -3.86 5.60 16.60
CA LEU A 58 -2.61 5.35 15.91
C LEU A 58 -2.40 3.87 15.55
N PHE A 59 -1.58 3.65 14.51
CA PHE A 59 -0.89 2.38 14.29
C PHE A 59 0.50 2.43 14.94
N SER A 60 1.01 1.27 15.35
CA SER A 60 2.41 1.11 15.73
C SER A 60 3.07 0.01 14.90
N LEU A 61 4.30 0.23 14.47
CA LEU A 61 5.19 -0.79 13.90
C LEU A 61 6.11 -1.25 15.03
N ASP A 62 5.92 -2.45 15.56
CA ASP A 62 6.71 -2.97 16.68
C ASP A 62 7.22 -4.40 16.41
N ALA A 63 8.21 -4.83 17.21
CA ALA A 63 8.78 -6.17 17.10
C ALA A 63 7.76 -7.24 17.53
N ASN A 64 7.49 -8.19 16.63
CA ASN A 64 6.72 -9.38 16.95
C ASN A 64 7.16 -10.53 16.05
N LYS A 65 7.94 -11.46 16.61
CA LYS A 65 8.52 -12.57 15.84
C LYS A 65 7.47 -13.64 15.57
N LYS A 66 7.23 -13.92 14.29
CA LYS A 66 6.34 -14.99 13.80
C LYS A 66 6.94 -15.61 12.55
N SER A 67 6.52 -16.83 12.25
CA SER A 67 6.87 -17.51 11.00
C SER A 67 5.60 -18.09 10.39
N LEU A 68 5.48 -17.98 9.07
CA LEU A 68 4.38 -18.56 8.30
C LEU A 68 4.93 -19.00 6.94
N ASP A 69 4.67 -20.25 6.55
CA ASP A 69 5.04 -20.79 5.24
C ASP A 69 6.53 -20.59 4.86
N GLY A 70 7.42 -20.70 5.85
CA GLY A 70 8.87 -20.52 5.66
C GLY A 70 9.35 -19.06 5.57
N ILE A 71 8.45 -18.09 5.78
CA ILE A 71 8.79 -16.67 5.89
C ILE A 71 8.85 -16.27 7.36
N ASP A 72 9.97 -15.68 7.77
CA ASP A 72 10.14 -15.11 9.10
C ASP A 72 9.79 -13.62 9.09
N TYR A 73 8.91 -13.23 10.01
CA TYR A 73 8.54 -11.86 10.29
C TYR A 73 9.16 -11.43 11.62
N THR A 74 9.84 -10.28 11.62
CA THR A 74 10.44 -9.67 12.81
C THR A 74 9.56 -8.58 13.40
N HIS A 75 8.72 -7.95 12.58
CA HIS A 75 7.85 -6.84 12.95
C HIS A 75 6.41 -7.07 12.51
N ARG A 76 5.50 -6.36 13.18
CA ARG A 76 4.09 -6.26 12.80
C ARG A 76 3.68 -4.80 12.70
N LEU A 77 2.73 -4.53 11.82
CA LEU A 77 1.91 -3.34 11.87
C LEU A 77 0.70 -3.64 12.78
N LYS A 78 0.69 -3.04 13.96
CA LYS A 78 -0.32 -3.24 14.99
C LYS A 78 -1.34 -2.11 14.95
N THR A 79 -2.61 -2.45 14.83
CA THR A 79 -3.68 -1.43 14.91
C THR A 79 -3.88 -0.94 16.34
N GLY A 80 -3.74 -1.80 17.37
CA GLY A 80 -3.98 -1.39 18.77
C GLY A 80 -5.45 -1.09 19.11
N GLY A 81 -6.37 -1.31 18.17
CA GLY A 81 -7.82 -1.13 18.31
C GLY A 81 -8.51 -1.32 16.96
N GLY A 82 -9.84 -1.18 16.94
CA GLY A 82 -10.62 -1.20 15.71
C GLY A 82 -10.42 0.07 14.87
N GLY A 83 -10.87 0.01 13.62
CA GLY A 83 -11.11 1.18 12.78
C GLY A 83 -12.59 1.57 12.86
N ALA A 84 -12.84 2.87 12.82
CA ALA A 84 -14.17 3.45 12.96
C ALA A 84 -14.51 4.25 11.69
N PRO A 85 -15.60 3.89 11.00
CA PRO A 85 -16.18 4.72 9.95
C PRO A 85 -16.71 6.05 10.46
N ALA A 86 -16.81 7.03 9.56
CA ALA A 86 -17.58 8.24 9.85
C ALA A 86 -19.07 7.91 10.04
N GLU A 87 -19.78 8.74 10.79
CA GLU A 87 -21.23 8.58 10.94
C GLU A 87 -21.92 8.60 9.56
N GLY A 88 -22.74 7.58 9.29
CA GLY A 88 -23.44 7.44 8.02
C GLY A 88 -22.57 6.99 6.84
N SER A 89 -21.32 6.58 7.08
CA SER A 89 -20.42 6.06 6.05
C SER A 89 -19.85 4.69 6.45
N LEU A 90 -19.47 3.88 5.46
CA LEU A 90 -18.67 2.67 5.69
C LEU A 90 -17.15 2.92 5.56
N ILE A 91 -16.74 4.13 5.18
CA ILE A 91 -15.33 4.48 5.01
C ILE A 91 -14.69 4.79 6.37
N PRO A 92 -13.65 4.03 6.80
CA PRO A 92 -12.96 4.27 8.07
C PRO A 92 -12.23 5.62 8.06
N THR A 93 -12.32 6.35 9.17
CA THR A 93 -11.60 7.62 9.39
C THR A 93 -10.45 7.48 10.40
N THR A 94 -10.49 6.43 11.24
CA THR A 94 -9.43 6.14 12.21
C THR A 94 -8.42 5.16 11.61
N ARG A 95 -8.35 3.92 12.09
CA ARG A 95 -7.33 2.95 11.68
C ARG A 95 -7.76 2.13 10.48
N TYR A 96 -7.11 2.32 9.35
CA TYR A 96 -7.35 1.51 8.15
C TYR A 96 -6.11 1.35 7.29
N LEU A 97 -6.09 0.28 6.50
CA LEU A 97 -5.23 0.18 5.34
C LEU A 97 -6.05 0.52 4.09
N LYS A 98 -5.44 1.15 3.09
CA LYS A 98 -6.08 1.36 1.79
C LYS A 98 -5.12 1.03 0.65
N ILE A 99 -5.64 0.38 -0.38
CA ILE A 99 -4.97 0.22 -1.68
C ILE A 99 -5.91 0.67 -2.79
N ASP A 100 -5.34 1.08 -3.92
CA ASP A 100 -6.08 1.34 -5.15
C ASP A 100 -5.83 0.20 -6.13
N VAL A 101 -6.90 -0.40 -6.66
CA VAL A 101 -6.84 -1.50 -7.62
C VAL A 101 -7.38 -1.05 -8.97
N ALA A 102 -6.82 -1.56 -10.07
CA ALA A 102 -7.27 -1.27 -11.43
C ALA A 102 -8.43 -2.18 -11.89
N GLY A 103 -8.91 -3.06 -11.01
CA GLY A 103 -9.99 -4.01 -11.28
C GLY A 103 -9.80 -5.27 -10.44
N ASP A 104 -10.26 -6.41 -10.97
CA ASP A 104 -10.06 -7.74 -10.39
C ASP A 104 -8.66 -7.91 -9.79
N SER A 105 -8.61 -8.24 -8.51
CA SER A 105 -7.38 -8.33 -7.73
C SER A 105 -7.46 -9.46 -6.73
N GLU A 106 -6.33 -10.14 -6.53
CA GLU A 106 -6.13 -11.07 -5.42
C GLU A 106 -5.34 -10.34 -4.34
N ILE A 107 -5.88 -10.34 -3.12
CA ILE A 107 -5.28 -9.71 -1.95
C ILE A 107 -4.95 -10.82 -0.95
N ASN A 108 -3.69 -10.91 -0.52
CA ASN A 108 -3.26 -11.85 0.52
C ASN A 108 -2.74 -11.09 1.74
N ILE A 109 -3.17 -11.51 2.92
CA ILE A 109 -2.94 -10.81 4.19
C ILE A 109 -2.47 -11.83 5.24
N ALA A 110 -1.21 -11.72 5.67
CA ALA A 110 -0.72 -12.47 6.83
C ALA A 110 -1.01 -11.67 8.10
N MET A 111 -1.94 -12.16 8.91
CA MET A 111 -2.41 -11.43 10.10
C MET A 111 -2.83 -12.36 11.24
N MET A 112 -3.03 -11.77 12.41
CA MET A 112 -3.66 -12.40 13.57
C MET A 112 -4.34 -11.36 14.45
N ALA A 113 -5.29 -11.77 15.29
CA ALA A 113 -5.87 -10.90 16.29
C ALA A 113 -4.82 -10.49 17.33
N SER A 114 -4.98 -9.29 17.89
CA SER A 114 -4.17 -8.83 19.02
C SER A 114 -4.56 -9.47 20.35
N SER A 115 -5.73 -10.12 20.43
CA SER A 115 -6.17 -10.89 21.60
C SER A 115 -5.89 -12.37 21.40
N SER A 116 -5.33 -13.04 22.41
CA SER A 116 -5.10 -14.49 22.40
C SER A 116 -6.36 -15.32 22.64
N SER A 117 -7.46 -14.72 23.08
CA SER A 117 -8.68 -15.43 23.49
C SER A 117 -9.95 -15.01 22.74
N ALA A 118 -9.89 -13.97 21.92
CA ALA A 118 -11.02 -13.46 21.16
C ALA A 118 -10.65 -13.25 19.70
N THR A 119 -11.54 -13.67 18.81
CA THR A 119 -11.38 -13.48 17.37
C THR A 119 -11.69 -12.05 16.94
N ARG A 120 -11.29 -11.68 15.73
CA ARG A 120 -11.58 -10.37 15.12
C ARG A 120 -12.18 -10.56 13.73
N VAL A 121 -12.90 -9.54 13.29
CA VAL A 121 -13.32 -9.40 11.89
C VAL A 121 -12.48 -8.31 11.23
N LEU A 122 -11.93 -8.61 10.05
CA LEU A 122 -11.41 -7.60 9.13
C LEU A 122 -12.49 -7.33 8.07
N VAL A 123 -12.92 -6.07 7.97
CA VAL A 123 -13.91 -5.63 6.99
C VAL A 123 -13.19 -4.97 5.83
N VAL A 124 -13.67 -5.25 4.61
CA VAL A 124 -13.19 -4.64 3.37
C VAL A 124 -14.32 -3.90 2.68
N VAL A 125 -14.16 -2.60 2.47
CA VAL A 125 -15.15 -1.71 1.84
C VAL A 125 -14.53 -1.03 0.62
N ASN A 126 -15.28 -0.87 -0.46
CA ASN A 126 -14.81 -0.12 -1.63
C ASN A 126 -15.15 1.39 -1.54
N SER A 127 -14.70 2.19 -2.51
CA SER A 127 -14.98 3.63 -2.56
C SER A 127 -16.47 3.99 -2.63
N ASP A 128 -17.30 3.05 -3.08
CA ASP A 128 -18.76 3.21 -3.23
C ASP A 128 -19.52 2.75 -1.99
N GLU A 129 -18.81 2.58 -0.86
CA GLU A 129 -19.37 2.15 0.42
C GLU A 129 -20.13 0.81 0.35
N THR A 130 -19.54 -0.15 -0.37
CA THR A 130 -20.02 -1.53 -0.43
C THR A 130 -19.05 -2.44 0.28
N HIS A 131 -19.56 -3.31 1.15
CA HIS A 131 -18.78 -4.43 1.71
C HIS A 131 -18.38 -5.39 0.59
N THR A 132 -17.08 -5.46 0.32
CA THR A 132 -16.50 -6.36 -0.68
C THR A 132 -16.04 -7.67 -0.06
N ALA A 133 -15.72 -7.66 1.23
CA ALA A 133 -15.51 -8.85 2.04
C ALA A 133 -15.63 -8.56 3.54
N GLU A 134 -15.92 -9.62 4.28
CA GLU A 134 -15.66 -9.73 5.71
C GLU A 134 -14.81 -10.98 5.90
N ILE A 135 -13.70 -10.84 6.63
CA ILE A 135 -12.83 -11.96 7.01
C ILE A 135 -13.06 -12.19 8.50
N PRO A 136 -13.98 -13.11 8.87
CA PRO A 136 -14.27 -13.43 10.26
C PRO A 136 -13.19 -14.34 10.85
N ASP A 137 -13.32 -14.59 12.15
CA ASP A 137 -12.52 -15.60 12.87
C ASP A 137 -11.01 -15.43 12.73
N VAL A 138 -10.54 -14.19 12.68
CA VAL A 138 -9.11 -13.90 12.80
C VAL A 138 -8.69 -14.23 14.23
N ILE A 139 -8.02 -15.37 14.42
CA ILE A 139 -7.56 -15.86 15.73
C ILE A 139 -6.27 -15.16 16.16
N GLY A 140 -5.98 -15.16 17.46
CA GLY A 140 -4.72 -14.60 18.00
C GLY A 140 -3.77 -15.62 18.63
N SER A 141 -4.06 -16.93 18.50
CA SER A 141 -3.14 -17.98 18.92
C SER A 141 -1.98 -18.18 17.95
N SER A 142 -2.20 -17.94 16.65
CA SER A 142 -1.19 -18.05 15.59
C SER A 142 -1.45 -17.04 14.47
N ILE A 143 -0.39 -16.72 13.73
CA ILE A 143 -0.50 -16.03 12.43
C ILE A 143 -1.11 -16.98 11.39
N ALA A 144 -1.94 -16.45 10.49
CA ALA A 144 -2.47 -17.17 9.34
C ALA A 144 -2.50 -16.24 8.11
N ASN A 145 -2.53 -16.83 6.91
CA ASN A 145 -2.76 -16.10 5.67
C ASN A 145 -4.24 -16.13 5.31
N TYR A 146 -4.78 -14.98 4.91
CA TYR A 146 -6.14 -14.81 4.44
C TYR A 146 -6.14 -14.25 3.04
N THR A 147 -7.03 -14.75 2.19
CA THR A 147 -7.13 -14.32 0.78
C THR A 147 -8.50 -13.69 0.54
N HIS A 148 -8.49 -12.49 -0.02
CA HIS A 148 -9.68 -11.83 -0.56
C HIS A 148 -9.51 -11.66 -2.08
N ASN A 149 -10.46 -12.21 -2.84
CA ASN A 149 -10.54 -12.04 -4.28
C ASN A 149 -11.53 -10.93 -4.61
N TYR A 150 -11.03 -9.72 -4.85
CA TYR A 150 -11.86 -8.62 -5.31
C TYR A 150 -12.25 -8.83 -6.78
N LYS A 151 -13.56 -8.70 -7.06
CA LYS A 151 -14.14 -8.78 -8.40
C LYS A 151 -14.89 -7.49 -8.70
N GLY A 152 -14.42 -6.73 -9.66
CA GLY A 152 -14.98 -5.41 -9.97
C GLY A 152 -14.05 -4.52 -10.80
N GLY A 153 -14.51 -3.29 -11.02
CA GLY A 153 -13.75 -2.27 -11.74
C GLY A 153 -12.69 -1.58 -10.87
N PRO A 154 -11.97 -0.60 -11.42
CA PRO A 154 -11.03 0.21 -10.66
C PRO A 154 -11.70 0.87 -9.44
N THR A 155 -11.12 0.72 -8.24
CA THR A 155 -11.65 1.30 -7.00
C THR A 155 -10.55 1.41 -5.94
N SER A 156 -10.86 2.11 -4.85
CA SER A 156 -10.11 2.02 -3.59
C SER A 156 -10.72 0.94 -2.71
N LEU A 157 -9.89 0.10 -2.10
CA LEU A 157 -10.31 -0.86 -1.08
C LEU A 157 -9.76 -0.42 0.28
N TYR A 158 -10.64 -0.32 1.27
CA TYR A 158 -10.36 0.05 2.65
C TYR A 158 -10.49 -1.18 3.55
N PHE A 159 -9.46 -1.45 4.35
CA PHE A 159 -9.39 -2.59 5.25
C PHE A 159 -9.30 -2.08 6.67
N TYR A 160 -10.27 -2.43 7.52
CA TYR A 160 -10.26 -2.04 8.92
C TYR A 160 -10.79 -3.16 9.81
N SER A 161 -10.27 -3.25 11.03
CA SER A 161 -10.83 -4.20 11.99
C SER A 161 -12.09 -3.63 12.61
N GLN A 162 -13.17 -4.42 12.64
CA GLN A 162 -14.46 -4.00 13.15
C GLN A 162 -14.45 -3.78 14.67
N ASP A 163 -13.86 -4.71 15.43
CA ASP A 163 -14.12 -4.78 16.87
C ASP A 163 -12.96 -4.29 17.74
N SER A 164 -11.71 -4.61 17.38
CA SER A 164 -10.52 -4.35 18.21
C SER A 164 -9.24 -4.62 17.41
N GLY A 165 -8.10 -4.85 18.08
CA GLY A 165 -6.79 -4.87 17.43
C GLY A 165 -6.54 -6.10 16.54
N ILE A 166 -5.97 -5.86 15.35
CA ILE A 166 -5.35 -6.85 14.45
C ILE A 166 -3.86 -6.49 14.28
N ASN A 167 -3.02 -7.52 14.15
CA ASN A 167 -1.61 -7.41 13.81
C ASN A 167 -1.40 -7.91 12.39
N PHE A 168 -0.86 -7.06 11.51
CA PHE A 168 -0.51 -7.41 10.14
C PHE A 168 1.00 -7.63 10.03
N TYR A 169 1.42 -8.67 9.31
CA TYR A 169 2.85 -9.00 9.10
C TYR A 169 3.25 -8.85 7.64
N SER A 170 2.34 -9.21 6.74
CA SER A 170 2.43 -8.85 5.33
C SER A 170 1.07 -8.59 4.73
N PHE A 171 1.08 -7.77 3.69
CA PHE A 171 -0.07 -7.46 2.86
C PHE A 171 0.41 -7.51 1.41
N SER A 172 -0.41 -8.04 0.51
CA SER A 172 -0.06 -8.05 -0.91
C SER A 172 -1.30 -7.96 -1.76
N ALA A 173 -1.13 -7.40 -2.95
CA ALA A 173 -2.19 -7.30 -3.94
C ALA A 173 -1.64 -7.41 -5.35
N THR A 174 -2.39 -8.08 -6.22
CA THR A 174 -2.22 -7.99 -7.67
C THR A 174 -2.97 -6.79 -8.23
N ASN A 175 -2.69 -6.43 -9.49
CA ASN A 175 -3.45 -5.45 -10.27
C ASN A 175 -3.69 -4.10 -9.55
N LEU A 176 -2.69 -3.64 -8.79
CA LEU A 176 -2.74 -2.31 -8.20
C LEU A 176 -2.88 -1.27 -9.30
N ALA A 177 -3.77 -0.31 -9.08
CA ALA A 177 -3.80 0.89 -9.88
C ALA A 177 -2.43 1.54 -9.72
N THR A 178 -1.66 1.57 -10.81
CA THR A 178 -0.45 2.39 -10.79
C THR A 178 -0.91 3.79 -10.45
N SER A 179 -0.43 4.31 -9.32
CA SER A 179 -0.27 5.74 -9.20
C SER A 179 0.66 6.10 -10.34
N SER A 180 0.11 6.41 -11.51
CA SER A 180 0.76 7.32 -12.42
C SER A 180 1.27 8.41 -11.50
N VAL A 181 2.59 8.63 -11.46
CA VAL A 181 3.21 9.81 -10.85
C VAL A 181 2.19 10.90 -11.10
N LYS A 182 1.51 11.41 -10.05
CA LYS A 182 0.41 12.36 -10.26
C LYS A 182 0.96 13.31 -11.30
N GLN A 183 0.42 13.28 -12.53
CA GLN A 183 0.69 14.36 -13.44
C GLN A 183 -0.13 15.47 -12.80
N THR A 184 0.50 16.17 -11.86
CA THR A 184 -0.08 17.21 -11.01
C THR A 184 -0.55 18.41 -11.83
N ASN A 185 -0.51 18.30 -13.17
CA ASN A 185 -0.71 19.37 -14.13
C ASN A 185 -1.72 19.01 -15.24
N ALA A 186 -2.42 17.86 -15.16
CA ALA A 186 -3.51 17.59 -16.10
C ALA A 186 -4.59 18.69 -15.94
N GLY A 187 -4.69 19.58 -16.94
CA GLY A 187 -5.60 20.73 -16.94
C GLY A 187 -5.01 22.07 -16.47
N LYS A 188 -3.76 22.13 -16.01
CA LYS A 188 -3.13 23.40 -15.59
C LYS A 188 -2.49 24.11 -16.77
N ARG A 189 -2.69 25.43 -16.86
CA ARG A 189 -2.06 26.24 -17.92
C ARG A 189 -0.67 26.69 -17.47
N ILE A 190 0.33 26.47 -18.31
CA ILE A 190 1.69 26.98 -18.09
C ILE A 190 1.67 28.50 -18.28
N ILE A 191 2.11 29.25 -17.28
CA ILE A 191 2.23 30.72 -17.34
C ILE A 191 3.68 31.21 -17.35
N SER A 192 4.64 30.35 -16.95
CA SER A 192 6.07 30.69 -16.99
C SER A 192 6.94 29.45 -17.08
N GLU A 193 7.98 29.51 -17.90
CA GLU A 193 9.04 28.51 -17.98
C GLU A 193 10.40 29.21 -17.90
N LYS A 194 11.21 28.86 -16.91
CA LYS A 194 12.56 29.40 -16.69
C LYS A 194 13.57 28.28 -16.59
N THR A 195 14.78 28.51 -17.11
CA THR A 195 15.87 27.52 -17.07
C THR A 195 16.94 27.99 -16.11
N TYR A 196 17.46 27.07 -15.30
CA TYR A 196 18.50 27.33 -14.30
C TYR A 196 19.66 26.37 -14.47
N ASN A 197 20.87 26.80 -14.10
CA ASN A 197 21.99 25.89 -13.93
C ASN A 197 21.85 25.11 -12.60
N VAL A 198 22.74 24.15 -12.36
CA VAL A 198 22.73 23.32 -11.13
C VAL A 198 23.01 24.10 -9.85
N LEU A 199 23.50 25.35 -9.97
CA LEU A 199 23.75 26.27 -8.86
C LEU A 199 22.56 27.21 -8.60
N GLY A 200 21.47 27.09 -9.37
CA GLY A 200 20.26 27.89 -9.21
C GLY A 200 20.30 29.27 -9.88
N HIS A 201 21.28 29.57 -10.74
CA HIS A 201 21.29 30.80 -11.54
C HIS A 201 20.42 30.63 -12.78
N GLU A 202 19.58 31.62 -13.09
CA GLU A 202 18.79 31.65 -14.32
C GLU A 202 19.72 31.74 -15.54
N ILE A 203 19.47 30.91 -16.54
CA ILE A 203 20.26 30.81 -17.77
C ILE A 203 19.33 30.80 -18.99
N PRO A 204 19.83 31.15 -20.19
CA PRO A 204 19.06 31.04 -21.43
C PRO A 204 18.50 29.63 -21.64
N SER A 205 17.28 29.52 -22.15
CA SER A 205 16.58 28.23 -22.35
C SER A 205 17.28 27.29 -23.34
N ASN A 206 18.13 27.82 -24.21
CA ASN A 206 18.91 27.06 -25.18
C ASN A 206 20.30 26.60 -24.65
N SER A 207 20.62 26.90 -23.39
CA SER A 207 21.87 26.51 -22.74
C SER A 207 22.07 25.00 -22.80
N LYS A 208 23.30 24.57 -23.08
CA LYS A 208 23.63 23.14 -23.26
C LYS A 208 24.05 22.49 -21.95
N GLY A 209 23.93 21.17 -21.90
CA GLY A 209 24.28 20.37 -20.73
C GLY A 209 23.11 20.14 -19.77
N LEU A 210 23.43 19.82 -18.52
CA LEU A 210 22.44 19.58 -17.47
C LEU A 210 21.84 20.91 -16.99
N VAL A 211 20.54 21.06 -17.17
CA VAL A 211 19.77 22.25 -16.76
C VAL A 211 18.56 21.84 -15.94
N ILE A 212 18.05 22.77 -15.13
CA ILE A 212 16.83 22.62 -14.36
C ILE A 212 15.78 23.55 -14.99
N ARG A 213 14.70 22.98 -15.53
CA ARG A 213 13.56 23.76 -16.02
C ARG A 213 12.53 23.91 -14.91
N LYS A 214 12.20 25.14 -14.54
CA LYS A 214 11.13 25.47 -13.59
C LYS A 214 9.91 25.95 -14.37
N ILE A 215 8.81 25.22 -14.24
CA ILE A 215 7.51 25.53 -14.83
C ILE A 215 6.62 26.09 -13.73
N THR A 216 5.94 27.21 -13.99
CA THR A 216 4.94 27.80 -13.09
C THR A 216 3.58 27.74 -13.77
N PHE A 217 2.58 27.29 -13.03
CA PHE A 217 1.19 27.14 -13.48
C PHE A 217 0.34 28.34 -13.06
N ASP A 218 -0.82 28.47 -13.69
CA ASP A 218 -1.81 29.51 -13.43
C ASP A 218 -2.36 29.54 -11.99
N ASP A 219 -2.31 28.41 -11.29
CA ASP A 219 -2.63 28.29 -9.85
C ASP A 219 -1.48 28.68 -8.91
N GLY A 220 -0.34 29.12 -9.46
CA GLY A 220 0.86 29.51 -8.69
C GLY A 220 1.75 28.33 -8.26
N SER A 221 1.36 27.08 -8.54
CA SER A 221 2.20 25.92 -8.28
C SER A 221 3.40 25.87 -9.23
N THR A 222 4.50 25.23 -8.80
CA THR A 222 5.71 25.10 -9.61
C THR A 222 6.19 23.65 -9.73
N GLN A 223 6.68 23.27 -10.90
CA GLN A 223 7.35 21.99 -11.17
C GLN A 223 8.81 22.25 -11.58
N SER A 224 9.74 21.42 -11.11
CA SER A 224 11.13 21.45 -11.56
C SER A 224 11.49 20.14 -12.27
N VAL A 225 12.03 20.24 -13.48
CA VAL A 225 12.41 19.09 -14.31
C VAL A 225 13.90 19.19 -14.67
N LYS A 226 14.67 18.15 -14.37
CA LYS A 226 16.06 18.03 -14.79
C LYS A 226 16.12 17.61 -16.26
N ASN A 227 16.86 18.33 -17.07
CA ASN A 227 16.97 18.08 -18.51
C ASN A 227 18.40 18.14 -18.98
N TYR A 228 18.76 17.30 -19.94
CA TYR A 228 20.05 17.35 -20.61
C TYR A 228 19.87 17.84 -22.05
N ILE A 229 20.27 19.08 -22.32
CA ILE A 229 20.16 19.68 -23.66
C ILE A 229 21.43 19.36 -24.44
N ARG A 230 21.30 18.52 -25.48
CA ARG A 230 22.43 18.08 -26.31
C ARG A 230 22.92 19.19 -27.23
N TRP A 231 24.21 19.11 -27.56
CA TRP A 231 24.78 19.79 -28.72
C TRP A 231 24.26 19.07 -29.97
N VAL A 232 23.65 19.82 -30.88
CA VAL A 232 23.36 19.32 -32.23
C VAL A 232 24.63 19.57 -33.03
N LYS A 233 25.21 18.51 -33.60
CA LYS A 233 26.32 18.63 -34.56
C LYS A 233 25.78 19.06 -35.91
#